data_AF-A0A062V3F4-F1
#
_entry.id   AF-A0A062V3F4-F1
#
_cell.length_a   1.000
_cell.length_b   1.000
_cell.length_c   1.000
_cell.angle_alpha   90.00
_cell.angle_beta   90.00
_cell.angle_gamma   90.00
#
_symmetry.space_group_name_H-M   'P 1'
#
loop_
_entity.id
_entity.type
_entity.pdbx_description
1 polymer ?
#
loop_
_entity_poly.entity_id
_entity_poly.type
_entity_poly.pdbx_seq_one_letter_code
_entity_poly.pdbx_strand_id
1 'polypeptide(L)'
;MNDKKDRILGLIPVDWRYDLTSLPYVRRMFKSRWMPFLPIVLNLFVFTVILMAGLTGGVSAGNYNFGIMFVWIVWWVLLMMVMVPVFSRIWCMVCPLPAFAEWMQRGSFLGVRKKLIGLNKKWPKPLKNMWLMNFLFLATTYTTGFITTRPLATFILLMSIIVGSIVLSMIYERRNFCVYGCPVSGFQGLYSNLAMTEIRAKDPEVCKNHKLRECVIGNEKGYACPWMQTPFSMKRNTYCGMCLECFKTCKYDNMVFNLRAPGTDLLVDEKRGLDEAWKAFIMLGISVFFFLIMQGPYGILKDWANANTIEGYLSFVGIHSVFNLLLLPGIFLVFAYASQVLGRKDVPLKKVFINFSYTLVPLGLMAWIAFSFGILFPNSSYVLHVISDPFAWGWDLLGTAKFPWTPFMTGVMPYFQIGTLLLGLALSLDIGFKISKQTFQNREEAVRGYYPIAVFLTAATMFLIWLFTG
;
A
#
# COMPACT_ATOMS: atom_id res chain seq x y z
N MET A 1 -35.76 1.31 6.43
CA MET A 1 -35.76 1.80 5.03
C MET A 1 -35.17 0.68 4.17
N ASN A 2 -35.97 0.15 3.25
CA ASN A 2 -35.87 -1.20 2.67
C ASN A 2 -34.46 -1.67 2.26
N ASP A 3 -34.20 -2.90 2.70
CA ASP A 3 -32.99 -3.74 2.65
C ASP A 3 -32.58 -4.17 1.23
N LYS A 4 -32.40 -3.21 0.31
CA LYS A 4 -31.59 -3.48 -0.88
C LYS A 4 -30.15 -3.49 -0.42
N LYS A 5 -29.62 -4.70 -0.18
CA LYS A 5 -28.19 -4.94 0.07
C LYS A 5 -27.37 -4.06 -0.87
N ASP A 6 -26.62 -3.12 -0.30
CA ASP A 6 -25.79 -2.20 -1.07
C ASP A 6 -24.87 -3.02 -1.99
N ARG A 7 -24.75 -2.60 -3.25
CA ARG A 7 -23.90 -3.26 -4.25
C ARG A 7 -22.81 -2.31 -4.70
N ILE A 8 -21.59 -2.82 -4.85
CA ILE A 8 -20.46 -2.10 -5.46
C ILE A 8 -20.73 -1.97 -6.95
N LEU A 9 -20.72 -0.72 -7.45
CA LEU A 9 -21.08 -0.34 -8.82
C LEU A 9 -22.45 -0.89 -9.28
N GLY A 10 -23.37 -1.18 -8.34
CA GLY A 10 -24.66 -1.81 -8.66
C GLY A 10 -24.58 -3.30 -9.05
N LEU A 11 -23.37 -3.86 -9.19
CA LEU A 11 -23.14 -5.22 -9.70
C LEU A 11 -22.96 -6.24 -8.57
N ILE A 12 -22.02 -5.98 -7.67
CA ILE A 12 -21.54 -6.98 -6.68
C ILE A 12 -22.08 -6.65 -5.29
N PRO A 13 -22.80 -7.56 -4.59
CA PRO A 13 -23.25 -7.32 -3.21
C PRO A 13 -22.07 -7.03 -2.27
N VAL A 14 -22.18 -5.99 -1.44
CA VAL A 14 -21.14 -5.59 -0.48
C VAL A 14 -20.86 -6.71 0.55
N ASP A 15 -21.87 -7.49 0.89
CA ASP A 15 -21.79 -8.63 1.81
C ASP A 15 -21.29 -9.93 1.15
N TRP A 16 -21.09 -9.95 -0.17
CA TRP A 16 -20.60 -11.14 -0.87
C TRP A 16 -19.20 -11.52 -0.38
N ARG A 17 -19.07 -12.75 0.09
CA ARG A 17 -17.82 -13.35 0.56
C ARG A 17 -17.73 -14.79 0.08
N TYR A 18 -16.53 -15.20 -0.32
CA TYR A 18 -16.21 -16.59 -0.62
C TYR A 18 -15.01 -17.03 0.21
N ASP A 19 -15.20 -18.04 1.05
CA ASP A 19 -14.16 -18.59 1.92
C ASP A 19 -13.17 -19.45 1.11
N LEU A 20 -11.98 -18.92 0.83
CA LEU A 20 -10.92 -19.65 0.12
C LEU A 20 -10.33 -20.78 0.97
N THR A 21 -10.49 -20.73 2.30
CA THR A 21 -10.03 -21.76 3.24
C THR A 21 -11.06 -22.86 3.49
N SER A 22 -12.20 -22.82 2.78
CA SER A 22 -13.09 -23.97 2.62
C SER A 22 -12.38 -25.12 1.88
N LEU A 23 -11.45 -24.79 0.97
CA LEU A 23 -10.59 -25.76 0.31
C LEU A 23 -9.55 -26.32 1.30
N PRO A 24 -9.51 -27.64 1.53
CA PRO A 24 -8.68 -28.24 2.58
C PRO A 24 -7.18 -28.04 2.33
N TYR A 25 -6.75 -28.01 1.06
CA TYR A 25 -5.35 -27.76 0.68
C TYR A 25 -4.91 -26.34 1.02
N VAL A 26 -5.73 -25.33 0.71
CA VAL A 26 -5.45 -23.92 1.05
C VAL A 26 -5.37 -23.74 2.55
N ARG A 27 -6.30 -24.36 3.29
CA ARG A 27 -6.30 -24.33 4.76
C ARG A 27 -5.05 -24.97 5.36
N ARG A 28 -4.64 -26.14 4.86
CA ARG A 28 -3.42 -26.83 5.29
C ARG A 28 -2.18 -26.00 5.01
N MET A 29 -2.13 -25.37 3.83
CA MET A 29 -1.07 -24.48 3.42
C MET A 29 -0.96 -23.27 4.38
N PHE A 30 -2.06 -22.58 4.68
CA PHE A 30 -2.02 -21.40 5.56
C PHE A 30 -1.69 -21.72 7.03
N LYS A 31 -2.02 -22.92 7.49
CA LYS A 31 -1.58 -23.42 8.81
C LYS A 31 -0.11 -23.84 8.84
N SER A 32 0.50 -24.11 7.69
CA SER A 32 1.91 -24.47 7.62
C SER A 32 2.80 -23.27 7.91
N ARG A 33 3.90 -23.49 8.66
CA ARG A 33 4.94 -22.47 8.84
C ARG A 33 5.79 -22.27 7.59
N TRP A 34 5.82 -23.28 6.71
CA TRP A 34 6.51 -23.21 5.43
C TRP A 34 5.86 -22.20 4.47
N MET A 35 4.55 -21.97 4.59
CA MET A 35 3.83 -21.09 3.66
C MET A 35 4.33 -19.64 3.67
N PRO A 36 4.49 -18.95 4.81
CA PRO A 36 5.17 -17.66 4.80
C PRO A 36 6.69 -17.78 4.67
N PHE A 37 7.31 -18.83 5.23
CA PHE A 37 8.77 -18.96 5.27
C PHE A 37 9.41 -19.12 3.88
N LEU A 38 8.89 -20.02 3.05
CA LEU A 38 9.49 -20.32 1.74
C LEU A 38 9.45 -19.10 0.79
N PRO A 39 8.32 -18.37 0.62
CA PRO A 39 8.31 -17.13 -0.15
C PRO A 39 9.22 -16.05 0.43
N ILE A 40 9.35 -15.93 1.76
CA ILE A 40 10.29 -14.98 2.37
C ILE A 40 11.72 -15.34 1.99
N VAL A 41 12.12 -16.61 2.08
CA VAL A 41 13.48 -17.06 1.73
C VAL A 41 13.77 -16.88 0.25
N LEU A 42 12.82 -17.22 -0.62
CA LEU A 42 12.95 -16.99 -2.07
C LEU A 42 13.09 -15.49 -2.38
N ASN A 43 12.24 -14.66 -1.78
CA ASN A 43 12.30 -13.22 -1.97
C ASN A 43 13.59 -12.63 -1.37
N LEU A 44 14.09 -13.20 -0.27
CA LEU A 44 15.36 -12.81 0.31
C LEU A 44 16.55 -13.13 -0.61
N PHE A 45 16.53 -14.27 -1.30
CA PHE A 45 17.53 -14.59 -2.31
C PHE A 45 17.55 -13.52 -3.42
N VAL A 46 16.37 -13.20 -3.98
CA VAL A 46 16.24 -12.13 -4.99
C VAL A 46 16.73 -10.79 -4.44
N PHE A 47 16.39 -10.48 -3.19
CA PHE A 47 16.80 -9.23 -2.54
C PHE A 47 18.31 -9.14 -2.32
N THR A 48 18.97 -10.26 -2.01
CA THR A 48 20.44 -10.32 -1.94
C THR A 48 21.06 -10.02 -3.31
N VAL A 49 20.51 -10.56 -4.40
CA VAL A 49 20.97 -10.23 -5.77
C VAL A 49 20.76 -8.74 -6.05
N ILE A 50 19.62 -8.16 -5.68
CA ILE A 50 19.34 -6.72 -5.80
C ILE A 50 20.38 -5.88 -5.05
N LEU A 51 20.69 -6.23 -3.79
CA LEU A 51 21.66 -5.50 -2.98
C LEU A 51 23.07 -5.60 -3.56
N MET A 52 23.47 -6.80 -3.99
CA MET A 52 24.76 -7.01 -4.64
C MET A 52 24.84 -6.23 -5.95
N ALA A 53 23.83 -6.30 -6.81
CA ALA A 53 23.77 -5.53 -8.06
C ALA A 53 23.75 -4.01 -7.84
N GLY A 54 23.17 -3.54 -6.73
CA GLY A 54 23.22 -2.14 -6.33
C GLY A 54 24.62 -1.67 -5.91
N LEU A 55 25.46 -2.58 -5.41
CA LEU A 55 26.83 -2.31 -4.96
C LEU A 55 27.88 -2.53 -6.06
N THR A 56 27.75 -3.61 -6.83
CA THR A 56 28.75 -4.09 -7.79
C THR A 56 28.41 -3.78 -9.25
N GLY A 57 27.14 -3.49 -9.57
CA GLY A 57 26.62 -3.43 -10.96
C GLY A 57 27.00 -2.21 -11.80
N GLY A 58 28.07 -1.50 -11.42
CA GLY A 58 28.61 -0.34 -12.15
C GLY A 58 27.67 0.87 -12.25
N VAL A 59 28.18 1.98 -12.79
CA VAL A 59 27.40 3.20 -13.10
C VAL A 59 26.66 3.01 -14.44
N SER A 60 25.94 1.90 -14.58
CA SER A 60 25.05 1.70 -15.73
C SER A 60 23.81 2.58 -15.58
N ALA A 61 23.31 3.13 -16.69
CA ALA A 61 22.10 3.97 -16.69
C ALA A 61 20.93 3.20 -16.06
N GLY A 62 20.15 3.86 -15.20
CA GLY A 62 19.29 3.20 -14.19
C GLY A 62 18.50 1.97 -14.65
N ASN A 63 17.88 2.00 -15.84
CA ASN A 63 17.07 0.88 -16.34
C ASN A 63 17.88 -0.38 -16.74
N TYR A 64 19.19 -0.26 -16.90
CA TYR A 64 20.09 -1.38 -17.16
C TYR A 64 20.61 -2.04 -15.87
N ASN A 65 20.40 -1.41 -14.71
CA ASN A 65 20.76 -2.00 -13.45
C ASN A 65 19.63 -2.92 -12.96
N PHE A 66 19.96 -4.18 -12.66
CA PHE A 66 19.02 -5.16 -12.15
C PHE A 66 18.28 -4.69 -10.89
N GLY A 67 19.00 -4.07 -9.94
CA GLY A 67 18.43 -3.60 -8.69
C GLY A 67 17.36 -2.53 -8.91
N ILE A 68 17.62 -1.55 -9.78
CA ILE A 68 16.64 -0.51 -10.11
C ILE A 68 15.44 -1.11 -10.86
N MET A 69 15.68 -1.92 -11.88
CA MET A 69 14.63 -2.55 -12.69
C MET A 69 13.71 -3.40 -11.81
N PHE A 70 14.26 -4.27 -10.96
CA PHE A 70 13.43 -5.15 -10.15
C PHE A 70 12.71 -4.41 -9.02
N VAL A 71 13.35 -3.45 -8.36
CA VAL A 71 12.74 -2.72 -7.24
C VAL A 71 11.73 -1.69 -7.72
N TRP A 72 12.07 -0.83 -8.67
CA TRP A 72 11.24 0.33 -9.01
C TRP A 72 10.32 0.11 -10.20
N ILE A 73 10.57 -0.92 -11.01
CA ILE A 73 9.74 -1.25 -12.18
C ILE A 73 8.96 -2.53 -11.91
N VAL A 74 9.61 -3.69 -11.83
CA VAL A 74 8.92 -4.99 -11.72
C VAL A 74 8.11 -5.10 -10.42
N TRP A 75 8.76 -4.88 -9.27
CA TRP A 75 8.09 -4.96 -7.97
C TRP A 75 7.00 -3.91 -7.83
N TRP A 76 7.24 -2.68 -8.27
CA TRP A 76 6.26 -1.60 -8.20
C TRP A 76 5.00 -1.91 -9.01
N VAL A 77 5.17 -2.31 -10.28
CA VAL A 77 4.06 -2.67 -11.17
C VAL A 77 3.28 -3.85 -10.60
N LEU A 78 3.97 -4.90 -10.15
CA LEU A 78 3.35 -6.05 -9.51
C LEU A 78 2.58 -5.65 -8.24
N LEU A 79 3.15 -4.76 -7.44
CA LEU A 79 2.56 -4.28 -6.21
C LEU A 79 1.24 -3.53 -6.47
N MET A 80 1.24 -2.57 -7.39
CA MET A 80 0.08 -1.71 -7.67
C MET A 80 -1.00 -2.41 -8.48
N MET A 81 -0.63 -3.18 -9.50
CA MET A 81 -1.60 -3.79 -10.40
C MET A 81 -2.22 -5.08 -9.84
N VAL A 82 -1.47 -5.82 -9.00
CA VAL A 82 -1.89 -7.16 -8.57
C VAL A 82 -1.91 -7.30 -7.06
N MET A 83 -0.78 -7.11 -6.38
CA MET A 83 -0.67 -7.49 -4.96
C MET A 83 -1.59 -6.69 -4.07
N VAL A 84 -1.69 -5.37 -4.27
CA VAL A 84 -2.56 -4.50 -3.47
C VAL A 84 -4.05 -4.68 -3.80
N PRO A 85 -4.52 -4.54 -5.06
CA PRO A 85 -5.95 -4.64 -5.37
C PRO A 85 -6.52 -6.06 -5.23
N VAL A 86 -5.72 -7.10 -5.50
CA VAL A 86 -6.20 -8.49 -5.41
C VAL A 86 -5.88 -9.07 -4.03
N PHE A 87 -4.60 -9.06 -3.68
CA PHE A 87 -4.06 -9.76 -2.50
C PHE A 87 -3.81 -8.84 -1.30
N SER A 88 -4.40 -7.65 -1.27
CA SER A 88 -4.36 -6.72 -0.14
C SER A 88 -2.94 -6.34 0.31
N ARG A 89 -2.41 -6.99 1.35
CA ARG A 89 -1.09 -6.74 1.95
C ARG A 89 -0.20 -7.97 1.96
N ILE A 90 -0.36 -8.87 0.99
CA ILE A 90 0.45 -10.09 0.92
C ILE A 90 1.96 -9.80 0.80
N TRP A 91 2.34 -8.64 0.25
CA TRP A 91 3.74 -8.20 0.27
C TRP A 91 4.28 -8.10 1.70
N CYS A 92 3.49 -7.60 2.65
CA CYS A 92 3.89 -7.53 4.06
C CYS A 92 4.13 -8.91 4.70
N MET A 93 3.53 -9.98 4.15
CA MET A 93 3.79 -11.35 4.57
C MET A 93 5.15 -11.83 4.06
N VAL A 94 5.47 -11.55 2.78
CA VAL A 94 6.66 -12.07 2.08
C VAL A 94 7.84 -11.09 2.05
N CYS A 95 7.71 -9.93 2.69
CA CYS A 95 8.71 -8.87 2.70
C CYS A 95 10.01 -9.37 3.37
N PRO A 96 11.17 -9.28 2.69
CA PRO A 96 12.44 -9.75 3.21
C PRO A 96 13.06 -8.76 4.21
N LEU A 97 12.68 -7.47 4.12
CA LEU A 97 13.24 -6.39 4.94
C LEU A 97 13.11 -6.63 6.46
N PRO A 98 11.92 -6.96 7.00
CA PRO A 98 11.78 -7.27 8.42
C PRO A 98 12.14 -8.73 8.76
N ALA A 99 12.40 -9.60 7.78
CA ALA A 99 12.60 -11.03 8.04
C ALA A 99 13.83 -11.29 8.91
N PHE A 100 14.94 -10.59 8.64
CA PHE A 100 16.14 -10.66 9.48
C PHE A 100 15.87 -10.21 10.92
N ALA A 101 15.22 -9.06 11.06
CA ALA A 101 14.86 -8.52 12.37
C ALA A 101 13.95 -9.48 13.15
N GLU A 102 12.98 -10.11 12.47
CA GLU A 102 12.05 -11.06 13.06
C GLU A 102 12.73 -12.38 13.45
N TRP A 103 13.63 -12.92 12.61
CA TRP A 103 14.40 -14.13 12.94
C TRP A 103 15.38 -13.89 14.09
N MET A 104 16.05 -12.74 14.13
CA MET A 104 16.90 -12.33 15.25
C MET A 104 16.08 -12.20 16.54
N GLN A 105 14.95 -11.48 16.49
CA GLN A 105 14.06 -11.29 17.64
C GLN A 105 13.46 -12.63 18.12
N ARG A 106 13.17 -13.56 17.22
CA ARG A 106 12.62 -14.89 17.55
C ARG A 106 13.68 -15.90 17.98
N GLY A 107 14.92 -15.73 17.57
CA GLY A 107 16.00 -16.72 17.75
C GLY A 107 15.72 -18.06 17.07
N SER A 108 14.82 -18.09 16.08
CA SER A 108 14.47 -19.28 15.31
C SER A 108 13.84 -18.89 13.98
N PHE A 109 14.13 -19.67 12.93
CA PHE A 109 13.55 -19.49 11.61
C PHE A 109 12.11 -20.04 11.53
N LEU A 110 11.92 -21.26 12.03
CA LEU A 110 10.64 -21.99 11.96
C LEU A 110 10.06 -22.36 13.33
N GLY A 111 10.86 -22.37 14.40
CA GLY A 111 10.41 -22.68 15.75
C GLY A 111 9.57 -21.54 16.35
N VAL A 112 8.75 -21.87 17.36
CA VAL A 112 8.08 -20.86 18.18
C VAL A 112 8.75 -20.84 19.55
N ARG A 113 9.20 -19.66 19.96
CA ARG A 113 9.74 -19.39 21.29
C ARG A 113 8.80 -18.50 22.06
N LYS A 114 8.56 -18.82 23.33
CA LYS A 114 7.69 -18.04 24.23
C LYS A 114 8.28 -16.65 24.54
N LYS A 115 9.61 -16.55 24.66
CA LYS A 115 10.32 -15.29 24.96
C LYS A 115 11.07 -14.81 23.71
N LEU A 116 10.77 -13.58 23.30
CA LEU A 116 11.46 -12.88 22.22
C LEU A 116 12.75 -12.23 22.75
N ILE A 117 13.81 -12.29 21.95
CA ILE A 117 15.10 -11.63 22.18
C ILE A 117 14.94 -10.13 21.95
N GLY A 118 15.47 -9.30 22.85
CA GLY A 118 15.38 -7.84 22.78
C GLY A 118 14.74 -7.22 24.03
N LEU A 119 14.68 -5.89 24.05
CA LEU A 119 14.16 -5.11 25.19
C LEU A 119 12.63 -5.19 25.32
N ASN A 120 11.92 -5.56 24.23
CA ASN A 120 10.46 -5.70 24.18
C ASN A 120 9.71 -4.49 24.76
N LYS A 121 10.22 -3.26 24.55
CA LYS A 121 9.54 -2.04 24.98
C LYS A 121 8.27 -1.83 24.17
N LYS A 122 7.25 -1.26 24.80
CA LYS A 122 6.02 -0.85 24.11
C LYS A 122 6.26 0.44 23.34
N TRP A 123 5.67 0.55 22.15
CA TRP A 123 5.73 1.78 21.37
C TRP A 123 5.07 2.95 22.12
N PRO A 124 5.65 4.16 22.10
CA PRO A 124 5.09 5.33 22.77
C PRO A 124 3.65 5.61 22.34
N LYS A 125 2.75 5.82 23.31
CA LYS A 125 1.32 6.10 23.06
C LYS A 125 1.05 7.22 22.03
N PRO A 126 1.72 8.39 22.06
CA PRO A 126 1.40 9.47 21.12
C PRO A 126 1.77 9.16 19.65
N LEU A 127 2.65 8.17 19.45
CA LEU A 127 3.11 7.74 18.12
C LEU A 127 2.34 6.52 17.59
N LYS A 128 1.27 6.09 18.27
CA LYS A 128 0.40 4.98 17.83
C LYS A 128 -0.61 5.42 16.77
N ASN A 129 -0.11 5.97 15.68
CA ASN A 129 -0.89 6.46 14.54
C ASN A 129 -0.04 6.37 13.26
N MET A 130 -0.61 6.73 12.11
CA MET A 130 0.09 6.71 10.83
C MET A 130 0.95 7.96 10.56
N TRP A 131 1.02 8.94 11.47
CA TRP A 131 1.76 10.19 11.21
C TRP A 131 3.25 9.95 10.96
N LEU A 132 3.91 9.11 11.77
CA LEU A 132 5.32 8.79 11.55
C LEU A 132 5.53 8.16 10.17
N MET A 133 4.68 7.22 9.77
CA MET A 133 4.72 6.63 8.42
C MET A 133 4.47 7.66 7.33
N ASN A 134 3.58 8.62 7.54
CA ASN A 134 3.29 9.69 6.59
C ASN A 134 4.52 10.56 6.35
N PHE A 135 5.18 11.01 7.43
CA PHE A 135 6.40 11.81 7.33
C PHE A 135 7.56 11.03 6.71
N LEU A 136 7.77 9.78 7.12
CA LEU A 136 8.83 8.95 6.52
C LEU A 136 8.55 8.64 5.05
N PHE A 137 7.30 8.44 4.67
CA PHE A 137 6.92 8.26 3.27
C PHE A 137 7.17 9.50 2.45
N LEU A 138 6.74 10.66 2.94
CA LEU A 138 6.97 11.93 2.28
C LEU A 138 8.48 12.23 2.14
N ALA A 139 9.27 11.97 3.20
CA ALA A 139 10.73 12.08 3.15
C ALA A 139 11.36 11.16 2.11
N THR A 140 10.87 9.91 1.99
CA THR A 140 11.35 8.97 0.96
C THR A 140 10.97 9.46 -0.45
N THR A 141 9.87 10.19 -0.61
CA THR A 141 9.47 10.71 -1.92
C THR A 141 10.29 11.90 -2.37
N TYR A 142 10.88 12.67 -1.45
CA TYR A 142 11.83 13.73 -1.80
C TYR A 142 13.09 13.18 -2.47
N THR A 143 13.50 11.97 -2.11
CA THR A 143 14.71 11.33 -2.64
C THR A 143 14.44 10.50 -3.89
N THR A 144 13.21 10.49 -4.42
CA THR A 144 12.80 9.61 -5.52
C THR A 144 13.66 9.79 -6.78
N GLY A 145 14.08 11.03 -7.10
CA GLY A 145 14.95 11.32 -8.24
C GLY A 145 16.29 10.58 -8.17
N PHE A 146 16.87 10.44 -6.98
CA PHE A 146 18.16 9.75 -6.79
C PHE A 146 17.99 8.24 -6.66
N ILE A 147 17.05 7.79 -5.83
CA ILE A 147 16.93 6.36 -5.51
C ILE A 147 16.51 5.56 -6.74
N THR A 148 15.68 6.12 -7.62
CA THR A 148 15.21 5.41 -8.83
C THR A 148 16.22 5.42 -9.98
N THR A 149 17.25 6.27 -9.93
CA THR A 149 18.20 6.43 -11.04
C THR A 149 19.62 5.98 -10.68
N ARG A 150 19.98 5.98 -9.40
CA ARG A 150 21.33 5.63 -8.90
C ARG A 150 21.29 4.33 -8.09
N PRO A 151 21.95 3.24 -8.54
CA PRO A 151 21.92 1.95 -7.85
C PRO A 151 22.40 2.03 -6.40
N LEU A 152 23.46 2.79 -6.14
CA LEU A 152 24.01 2.99 -4.80
C LEU A 152 23.02 3.69 -3.85
N ALA A 153 22.22 4.64 -4.35
CA ALA A 153 21.20 5.31 -3.55
C ALA A 153 20.07 4.34 -3.16
N THR A 154 19.66 3.46 -4.07
CA THR A 154 18.75 2.35 -3.76
C THR A 154 19.36 1.42 -2.70
N PHE A 155 20.61 1.01 -2.86
CA PHE A 155 21.30 0.15 -1.90
C PHE A 155 21.31 0.78 -0.50
N ILE A 156 21.70 2.05 -0.38
CA ILE A 156 21.73 2.78 0.90
C ILE A 156 20.32 2.84 1.51
N LEU A 157 19.29 3.15 0.72
CA LEU A 157 17.91 3.17 1.20
C LEU A 157 17.48 1.81 1.75
N LEU A 158 17.66 0.73 0.98
CA LEU A 158 17.23 -0.61 1.36
C LEU A 158 18.00 -1.11 2.60
N MET A 159 19.31 -0.87 2.66
CA MET A 159 20.14 -1.18 3.83
C MET A 159 19.72 -0.38 5.06
N SER A 160 19.42 0.91 4.91
CA SER A 160 18.94 1.74 6.02
C SER A 160 17.62 1.22 6.60
N ILE A 161 16.73 0.69 5.75
CA ILE A 161 15.48 0.08 6.16
C ILE A 161 15.72 -1.25 6.90
N ILE A 162 16.63 -2.10 6.42
CA ILE A 162 17.00 -3.36 7.11
C ILE A 162 17.58 -3.06 8.49
N VAL A 163 18.59 -2.18 8.55
CA VAL A 163 19.24 -1.78 9.80
C VAL A 163 18.23 -1.15 10.76
N GLY A 164 17.41 -0.22 10.27
CA GLY A 164 16.35 0.41 11.05
C GLY A 164 15.32 -0.59 11.58
N SER A 165 14.95 -1.60 10.77
CA SER A 165 14.07 -2.69 11.21
C SER A 165 14.72 -3.52 12.30
N ILE A 166 16.00 -3.87 12.19
CA ILE A 166 16.73 -4.64 13.21
C ILE A 166 16.79 -3.85 14.51
N VAL A 167 17.25 -2.59 14.47
CA VAL A 167 17.37 -1.73 15.65
C VAL A 167 16.02 -1.58 16.36
N LEU A 168 14.95 -1.26 15.62
CA LEU A 168 13.63 -1.09 16.21
C LEU A 168 13.03 -2.39 16.74
N SER A 169 13.25 -3.54 16.10
CA SER A 169 12.78 -4.83 16.61
C SER A 169 13.59 -5.32 17.82
N MET A 170 14.84 -4.91 17.99
CA MET A 170 15.61 -5.21 19.20
C MET A 170 15.19 -4.35 20.38
N ILE A 171 14.71 -3.12 20.14
CA ILE A 171 14.24 -2.21 21.20
C ILE A 171 12.75 -2.44 21.53
N TYR A 172 11.91 -2.55 20.51
CA TYR A 172 10.45 -2.61 20.64
C TYR A 172 9.90 -4.00 20.31
N GLU A 173 8.71 -4.28 20.83
CA GLU A 173 8.07 -5.58 20.66
C GLU A 173 7.64 -5.88 19.20
N ARG A 174 7.79 -7.15 18.77
CA ARG A 174 7.21 -7.71 17.53
C ARG A 174 7.63 -6.93 16.27
N ARG A 175 6.73 -6.83 15.27
CA ARG A 175 6.94 -6.13 14.00
C ARG A 175 6.68 -4.63 14.11
N ASN A 176 7.23 -3.98 15.13
CA ASN A 176 6.98 -2.57 15.41
C ASN A 176 7.37 -1.64 14.25
N PHE A 177 8.51 -1.88 13.59
CA PHE A 177 8.90 -1.15 12.39
C PHE A 177 7.84 -1.25 11.28
N CYS A 178 7.28 -2.43 11.03
CA CYS A 178 6.24 -2.59 10.03
C CYS A 178 4.92 -1.88 10.39
N VAL A 179 4.63 -1.71 11.69
CA VAL A 179 3.37 -1.11 12.17
C VAL A 179 3.43 0.41 12.24
N TYR A 180 4.58 1.01 12.58
CA TYR A 180 4.69 2.48 12.72
C TYR A 180 5.82 3.15 11.91
N GLY A 181 6.81 2.40 11.43
CA GLY A 181 7.99 2.97 10.76
C GLY A 181 8.04 2.79 9.24
N CYS A 182 7.53 1.67 8.71
CA CYS A 182 7.69 1.32 7.30
C CYS A 182 6.79 2.19 6.40
N PRO A 183 7.35 3.03 5.52
CA PRO A 183 6.55 3.92 4.66
C PRO A 183 5.61 3.17 3.71
N VAL A 184 6.12 2.06 3.16
CA VAL A 184 5.40 1.18 2.22
C VAL A 184 4.26 0.46 2.93
N SER A 185 4.43 0.10 4.19
CA SER A 185 3.39 -0.56 4.99
C SER A 185 2.16 0.33 5.15
N GLY A 186 2.35 1.63 5.45
CA GLY A 186 1.25 2.58 5.53
C GLY A 186 0.58 2.84 4.18
N PHE A 187 1.38 2.86 3.10
CA PHE A 187 0.87 2.98 1.74
C PHE A 187 -0.04 1.80 1.35
N GLN A 188 0.45 0.56 1.51
CA GLN A 188 -0.36 -0.64 1.25
C GLN A 188 -1.53 -0.77 2.22
N GLY A 189 -1.34 -0.31 3.47
CA GLY A 189 -2.36 -0.27 4.51
C GLY A 189 -3.64 0.38 4.02
N LEU A 190 -3.58 1.63 3.56
CA LEU A 190 -4.79 2.34 3.19
C LEU A 190 -5.45 1.78 1.92
N TYR A 191 -4.66 1.43 0.89
CA TYR A 191 -5.21 0.81 -0.33
C TYR A 191 -5.75 -0.60 -0.14
N SER A 192 -5.31 -1.33 0.90
CA SER A 192 -5.85 -2.66 1.21
C SER A 192 -7.35 -2.66 1.57
N ASN A 193 -7.93 -1.48 1.84
CA ASN A 193 -9.37 -1.35 2.05
C ASN A 193 -10.15 -1.50 0.73
N LEU A 194 -9.53 -1.28 -0.43
CA LEU A 194 -10.11 -1.54 -1.76
C LEU A 194 -9.95 -3.01 -2.18
N ALA A 195 -9.03 -3.74 -1.56
CA ALA A 195 -8.61 -5.06 -2.02
C ALA A 195 -9.69 -6.14 -1.94
N MET A 196 -9.60 -7.14 -2.81
CA MET A 196 -10.54 -8.26 -2.93
C MET A 196 -10.33 -9.38 -1.93
N THR A 197 -9.28 -9.35 -1.10
CA THR A 197 -9.00 -10.41 -0.12
C THR A 197 -8.93 -9.87 1.31
N GLU A 198 -9.36 -10.67 2.28
CA GLU A 198 -9.32 -10.32 3.70
C GLU A 198 -9.16 -11.54 4.61
N ILE A 199 -8.65 -11.31 5.82
CA ILE A 199 -8.69 -12.30 6.91
C ILE A 199 -9.71 -11.85 7.93
N ARG A 200 -10.66 -12.72 8.28
CA ARG A 200 -11.72 -12.46 9.28
C ARG A 200 -11.98 -13.69 10.15
N ALA A 201 -12.67 -13.51 11.26
CA ALA A 201 -13.25 -14.62 12.00
C ALA A 201 -14.49 -15.13 11.24
N LYS A 202 -14.63 -16.45 11.13
CA LYS A 202 -15.78 -17.10 10.47
C LYS A 202 -17.05 -16.89 11.26
N ASP A 203 -17.01 -17.26 12.55
CA ASP A 203 -18.13 -17.06 13.48
C ASP A 203 -17.71 -16.16 14.65
N PRO A 204 -18.22 -14.92 14.73
CA PRO A 204 -17.96 -14.03 15.85
C PRO A 204 -18.36 -14.61 17.22
N GLU A 205 -19.37 -15.47 17.30
CA GLU A 205 -19.85 -16.04 18.58
C GLU A 205 -18.84 -17.02 19.18
N VAL A 206 -18.22 -17.87 18.35
CA VAL A 206 -17.10 -18.73 18.77
C VAL A 206 -15.96 -17.89 19.35
N CYS A 207 -15.68 -16.75 18.73
CA CYS A 207 -14.67 -15.82 19.20
C CYS A 207 -15.04 -15.10 20.51
N LYS A 208 -16.32 -14.76 20.72
CA LYS A 208 -16.80 -14.16 21.97
C LYS A 208 -16.63 -15.12 23.15
N ASN A 209 -16.91 -16.41 22.95
CA ASN A 209 -16.81 -17.45 23.98
C ASN A 209 -15.37 -17.90 24.28
N HIS A 210 -14.41 -17.57 23.40
CA HIS A 210 -13.01 -17.91 23.61
C HIS A 210 -12.31 -16.92 24.58
N LYS A 211 -12.09 -17.36 25.83
CA LYS A 211 -11.46 -16.54 26.89
C LYS A 211 -9.95 -16.29 26.67
N LEU A 212 -9.18 -17.32 26.33
CA LEU A 212 -7.70 -17.24 26.20
C LEU A 212 -7.23 -16.43 24.98
N ARG A 213 -8.05 -16.30 23.93
CA ARG A 213 -7.78 -15.49 22.71
C ARG A 213 -6.34 -15.67 22.19
N GLU A 214 -5.95 -16.92 21.96
CA GLU A 214 -4.59 -17.30 21.53
C GLU A 214 -4.12 -16.60 20.25
N CYS A 215 -5.02 -16.11 19.40
CA CYS A 215 -4.65 -15.30 18.23
C CYS A 215 -3.96 -13.96 18.57
N VAL A 216 -4.09 -13.48 19.82
CA VAL A 216 -3.43 -12.27 20.33
C VAL A 216 -2.28 -12.58 21.28
N ILE A 217 -2.38 -13.68 22.04
CA ILE A 217 -1.38 -14.07 23.04
C ILE A 217 -0.28 -14.98 22.46
N GLY A 218 -0.61 -15.76 21.42
CA GLY A 218 0.23 -16.83 20.89
C GLY A 218 0.04 -18.14 21.64
N ASN A 219 0.56 -19.22 21.07
CA ASN A 219 0.64 -20.55 21.69
C ASN A 219 1.83 -21.32 21.09
N GLU A 220 1.94 -22.62 21.35
CA GLU A 220 3.06 -23.43 20.88
C GLU A 220 3.07 -23.62 19.35
N LYS A 221 1.91 -23.44 18.71
CA LYS A 221 1.73 -23.58 17.26
C LYS A 221 1.99 -22.29 16.48
N GLY A 222 1.87 -21.11 17.08
CA GLY A 222 2.15 -19.85 16.41
C GLY A 222 2.37 -18.68 17.36
N TYR A 223 2.94 -17.61 16.83
CA TYR A 223 3.17 -16.39 17.59
C TYR A 223 1.89 -15.58 17.77
N ALA A 224 1.84 -14.78 18.84
CA ALA A 224 0.89 -13.68 18.97
C ALA A 224 0.86 -12.83 17.69
N CYS A 225 -0.30 -12.26 17.33
CA CYS A 225 -0.42 -11.39 16.16
C CYS A 225 0.76 -10.40 16.07
N PRO A 226 1.70 -10.57 15.10
CA PRO A 226 2.90 -9.74 15.01
C PRO A 226 2.58 -8.26 14.73
N TRP A 227 1.41 -8.03 14.12
CA TRP A 227 0.87 -6.72 13.76
C TRP A 227 0.05 -6.06 14.88
N MET A 228 0.03 -6.67 16.07
CA MET A 228 -0.69 -6.16 17.26
C MET A 228 -2.18 -5.89 17.02
N GLN A 229 -2.78 -6.63 16.07
CA GLN A 229 -4.21 -6.59 15.81
C GLN A 229 -4.95 -7.60 16.68
N THR A 230 -6.28 -7.47 16.69
CA THR A 230 -7.22 -8.40 17.32
C THR A 230 -7.98 -9.15 16.23
N PRO A 231 -7.46 -10.29 15.71
CA PRO A 231 -8.06 -10.97 14.56
C PRO A 231 -9.54 -11.35 14.72
N PHE A 232 -9.98 -11.55 15.96
CA PHE A 232 -11.36 -11.87 16.31
C PHE A 232 -12.36 -10.71 16.16
N SER A 233 -11.91 -9.46 16.14
CA SER A 233 -12.79 -8.26 16.05
C SER A 233 -12.42 -7.31 14.92
N MET A 234 -11.36 -7.62 14.17
CA MET A 234 -10.84 -6.77 13.12
C MET A 234 -11.82 -6.69 11.94
N LYS A 235 -12.20 -5.46 11.58
CA LYS A 235 -13.11 -5.19 10.46
C LYS A 235 -12.44 -4.54 9.25
N ARG A 236 -11.17 -4.16 9.35
CA ARG A 236 -10.43 -3.43 8.31
C ARG A 236 -9.05 -4.04 8.09
N ASN A 237 -8.58 -4.04 6.84
CA ASN A 237 -7.26 -4.53 6.47
C ASN A 237 -6.12 -3.54 6.73
N THR A 238 -6.41 -2.26 7.01
CA THR A 238 -5.41 -1.17 7.14
C THR A 238 -4.20 -1.52 7.99
N TYR A 239 -4.40 -2.26 9.09
CA TYR A 239 -3.34 -2.60 10.04
C TYR A 239 -3.02 -4.10 10.08
N CYS A 240 -3.66 -4.93 9.25
CA CYS A 240 -3.36 -6.35 9.13
C CYS A 240 -2.35 -6.60 8.02
N GLY A 241 -1.15 -7.07 8.32
CA GLY A 241 -0.19 -7.47 7.28
C GLY A 241 -0.32 -8.91 6.80
N MET A 242 -1.45 -9.56 7.06
CA MET A 242 -1.79 -10.91 6.58
C MET A 242 -0.70 -11.98 6.75
N CYS A 243 0.00 -11.95 7.89
CA CYS A 243 1.07 -12.90 8.24
C CYS A 243 0.61 -14.35 8.52
N LEU A 244 -0.70 -14.62 8.48
CA LEU A 244 -1.31 -15.93 8.72
C LEU A 244 -1.07 -16.57 10.11
N GLU A 245 -0.40 -15.91 11.07
CA GLU A 245 -0.21 -16.45 12.43
C GLU A 245 -1.52 -16.75 13.16
N CYS A 246 -2.59 -16.01 12.86
CA CYS A 246 -3.93 -16.27 13.40
C CYS A 246 -4.50 -17.65 13.00
N PHE A 247 -4.15 -18.20 11.82
CA PHE A 247 -4.55 -19.55 11.41
C PHE A 247 -3.83 -20.64 12.20
N LYS A 248 -2.59 -20.36 12.62
CA LYS A 248 -1.75 -21.30 13.37
C LYS A 248 -2.11 -21.33 14.85
N THR A 249 -2.51 -20.18 15.39
CA THR A 249 -2.82 -19.99 16.80
C THR A 249 -4.27 -20.27 17.17
N CYS A 250 -5.22 -20.19 16.24
CA CYS A 250 -6.64 -20.40 16.56
C CYS A 250 -6.96 -21.88 16.85
N LYS A 251 -7.17 -22.24 18.13
CA LYS A 251 -7.57 -23.60 18.54
C LYS A 251 -8.91 -24.07 17.98
N TYR A 252 -9.86 -23.14 17.80
CA TYR A 252 -11.19 -23.43 17.24
C TYR A 252 -11.22 -23.42 15.71
N ASP A 253 -10.08 -23.17 15.06
CA ASP A 253 -10.00 -23.11 13.60
C ASP A 253 -11.01 -22.13 12.97
N ASN A 254 -11.25 -21.00 13.63
CA ASN A 254 -12.31 -20.06 13.30
C ASN A 254 -11.83 -18.89 12.42
N MET A 255 -10.61 -18.95 11.88
CA MET A 255 -10.10 -17.93 10.96
C MET A 255 -10.39 -18.33 9.52
N VAL A 256 -10.78 -17.36 8.69
CA VAL A 256 -11.06 -17.54 7.26
C VAL A 256 -10.34 -16.49 6.43
N PHE A 257 -9.96 -16.88 5.22
CA PHE A 257 -9.40 -15.99 4.20
C PHE A 257 -10.44 -15.85 3.11
N ASN A 258 -11.12 -14.71 3.07
CA ASN A 258 -12.23 -14.48 2.16
C ASN A 258 -11.78 -13.76 0.90
N LEU A 259 -12.28 -14.20 -0.25
CA LEU A 259 -12.46 -13.34 -1.41
C LEU A 259 -13.73 -12.52 -1.20
N ARG A 260 -13.70 -11.23 -1.54
CA ARG A 260 -14.74 -10.26 -1.23
C ARG A 260 -14.94 -9.22 -2.32
N ALA A 261 -16.07 -8.53 -2.26
CA ALA A 261 -16.31 -7.35 -3.09
C ALA A 261 -15.27 -6.25 -2.79
N PRO A 262 -14.67 -5.63 -3.83
CA PRO A 262 -13.67 -4.59 -3.66
C PRO A 262 -14.26 -3.38 -2.92
N GLY A 263 -13.47 -2.75 -2.06
CA GLY A 263 -13.89 -1.53 -1.37
C GLY A 263 -14.77 -1.72 -0.15
N THR A 264 -15.10 -2.94 0.27
CA THR A 264 -16.01 -3.14 1.41
C THR A 264 -15.47 -2.54 2.72
N ASP A 265 -14.17 -2.60 2.98
CA ASP A 265 -13.59 -1.99 4.20
C ASP A 265 -13.62 -0.46 4.17
N LEU A 266 -13.75 0.16 2.99
CA LEU A 266 -13.95 1.60 2.86
C LEU A 266 -15.35 2.04 3.35
N LEU A 267 -16.23 1.10 3.68
CA LEU A 267 -17.54 1.37 4.29
C LEU A 267 -17.53 1.15 5.82
N VAL A 268 -16.37 0.87 6.41
CA VAL A 268 -16.21 0.73 7.86
C VAL A 268 -15.70 2.05 8.44
N ASP A 269 -16.47 2.66 9.34
CA ASP A 269 -16.15 3.94 10.03
C ASP A 269 -15.20 3.75 11.24
N GLU A 270 -14.95 2.51 11.65
CA GLU A 270 -14.12 2.24 12.84
C GLU A 270 -12.66 2.71 12.63
N LYS A 271 -12.16 3.50 13.59
CA LYS A 271 -10.78 3.99 13.67
C LYS A 271 -10.35 4.91 12.53
N ARG A 272 -11.29 5.58 11.84
CA ARG A 272 -10.93 6.63 10.90
C ARG A 272 -10.32 7.82 11.64
N GLY A 273 -9.25 8.37 11.10
CA GLY A 273 -8.47 9.41 11.74
C GLY A 273 -7.88 10.39 10.74
N LEU A 274 -7.38 11.52 11.25
CA LEU A 274 -6.70 12.52 10.43
C LEU A 274 -5.40 11.98 9.82
N ASP A 275 -4.75 11.03 10.49
CA ASP A 275 -3.55 10.37 10.01
C ASP A 275 -3.81 9.53 8.75
N GLU A 276 -4.91 8.77 8.72
CA GLU A 276 -5.36 8.05 7.52
C GLU A 276 -5.85 9.01 6.42
N ALA A 277 -6.52 10.10 6.80
CA ALA A 277 -6.96 11.13 5.85
C ALA A 277 -5.77 11.82 5.16
N TRP A 278 -4.77 12.28 5.92
CA TRP A 278 -3.53 12.83 5.37
C TRP A 278 -2.77 11.84 4.51
N LYS A 279 -2.77 10.56 4.89
CA LYS A 279 -2.19 9.52 4.04
C LYS A 279 -2.89 9.46 2.68
N ALA A 280 -4.22 9.53 2.61
CA ALA A 280 -4.95 9.56 1.34
C ALA A 280 -4.55 10.75 0.45
N PHE A 281 -4.46 11.96 1.03
CA PHE A 281 -4.02 13.15 0.29
C PHE A 281 -2.59 13.02 -0.20
N ILE A 282 -1.66 12.62 0.68
CA ILE A 282 -0.26 12.40 0.35
C ILE A 282 -0.12 11.38 -0.79
N MET A 283 -0.89 10.29 -0.76
CA MET A 283 -0.81 9.25 -1.78
C MET A 283 -1.33 9.70 -3.14
N LEU A 284 -2.42 10.48 -3.18
CA LEU A 284 -2.93 11.06 -4.42
C LEU A 284 -1.98 12.15 -4.94
N GLY A 285 -1.54 13.06 -4.07
CA GLY A 285 -0.72 14.19 -4.49
C GLY A 285 0.68 13.78 -4.94
N ILE A 286 1.32 12.80 -4.29
CA ILE A 286 2.60 12.25 -4.75
C ILE A 286 2.46 11.64 -6.15
N SER A 287 1.33 11.02 -6.50
CA SER A 287 1.16 10.47 -7.85
C SER A 287 1.27 11.53 -8.95
N VAL A 288 0.81 12.75 -8.66
CA VAL A 288 0.96 13.92 -9.55
C VAL A 288 2.45 14.27 -9.71
N PHE A 289 3.20 14.39 -8.62
CA PHE A 289 4.63 14.71 -8.68
C PHE A 289 5.45 13.62 -9.35
N PHE A 290 5.15 12.35 -9.08
CA PHE A 290 5.83 11.22 -9.73
C PHE A 290 5.62 11.25 -11.23
N PHE A 291 4.40 11.56 -11.68
CA PHE A 291 4.17 11.78 -13.10
C PHE A 291 5.00 12.97 -13.62
N LEU A 292 4.91 14.14 -12.98
CA LEU A 292 5.60 15.36 -13.42
C LEU A 292 7.12 15.19 -13.57
N ILE A 293 7.78 14.47 -12.65
CA ILE A 293 9.24 14.32 -12.65
C ILE A 293 9.75 13.11 -13.45
N MET A 294 8.92 12.07 -13.65
CA MET A 294 9.35 10.82 -14.31
C MET A 294 8.79 10.63 -15.72
N GLN A 295 7.56 11.10 -15.98
CA GLN A 295 6.84 10.88 -17.26
C GLN A 295 6.47 12.18 -17.97
N GLY A 296 6.43 13.30 -17.24
CA GLY A 296 6.09 14.61 -17.78
C GLY A 296 7.21 15.24 -18.62
N PRO A 297 6.88 16.21 -19.50
CA PRO A 297 7.84 16.90 -20.35
C PRO A 297 8.70 17.96 -19.60
N TYR A 298 8.56 18.06 -18.27
CA TYR A 298 9.12 19.16 -17.47
C TYR A 298 10.54 18.87 -16.97
N GLY A 299 11.53 19.07 -17.85
CA GLY A 299 12.95 18.85 -17.52
C GLY A 299 13.43 19.60 -16.26
N ILE A 300 12.97 20.84 -16.05
CA ILE A 300 13.32 21.66 -14.88
C ILE A 300 12.90 20.97 -13.57
N LEU A 301 11.69 20.43 -13.51
CA LEU A 301 11.20 19.73 -12.31
C LEU A 301 12.00 18.45 -12.04
N LYS A 302 12.39 17.74 -13.11
CA LYS A 302 13.25 16.57 -13.01
C LYS A 302 14.64 16.94 -12.49
N ASP A 303 15.22 18.04 -12.95
CA ASP A 303 16.53 18.52 -12.48
C ASP A 303 16.50 18.95 -11.01
N TRP A 304 15.42 19.60 -10.60
CA TRP A 304 15.18 19.95 -9.20
C TRP A 304 15.06 18.70 -8.33
N ALA A 305 14.29 17.69 -8.75
CA ALA A 305 14.14 16.43 -8.05
C ALA A 305 15.45 15.61 -7.99
N ASN A 306 16.34 15.79 -8.97
CA ASN A 306 17.68 15.19 -9.01
C ASN A 306 18.75 16.00 -8.25
N ALA A 307 18.37 17.07 -7.55
CA ALA A 307 19.25 18.04 -6.91
C ALA A 307 20.48 18.42 -7.73
N ASN A 308 20.26 18.74 -9.02
CA ASN A 308 21.31 19.35 -9.83
C ASN A 308 21.74 20.70 -9.23
N THR A 309 20.81 21.41 -8.57
CA THR A 309 21.08 22.58 -7.75
C THR A 309 20.41 22.44 -6.38
N ILE A 310 21.04 23.01 -5.34
CA ILE A 310 20.49 22.99 -3.97
C ILE A 310 19.19 23.78 -3.91
N GLU A 311 19.14 24.96 -4.53
CA GLU A 311 17.95 25.82 -4.57
C GLU A 311 16.77 25.13 -5.27
N GLY A 312 17.02 24.47 -6.41
CA GLY A 312 16.00 23.71 -7.13
C GLY A 312 15.46 22.57 -6.28
N TYR A 313 16.33 21.82 -5.61
CA TYR A 313 15.92 20.73 -4.72
C TYR A 313 15.09 21.22 -3.53
N LEU A 314 15.51 22.29 -2.86
CA LEU A 314 14.74 22.88 -1.75
C LEU A 314 13.38 23.39 -2.23
N SER A 315 13.32 23.98 -3.42
CA SER A 315 12.07 24.41 -4.06
C SER A 315 11.16 23.22 -4.35
N PHE A 316 11.70 22.13 -4.90
CA PHE A 316 10.96 20.88 -5.11
C PHE A 316 10.40 20.33 -3.80
N VAL A 317 11.22 20.20 -2.75
CA VAL A 317 10.77 19.71 -1.44
C VAL A 317 9.68 20.63 -0.86
N GLY A 318 9.86 21.95 -0.94
CA GLY A 318 8.90 22.94 -0.45
C GLY A 318 7.56 22.83 -1.18
N ILE A 319 7.56 22.90 -2.51
CA ILE A 319 6.35 22.82 -3.35
C ILE A 319 5.66 21.47 -3.16
N HIS A 320 6.42 20.37 -3.15
CA HIS A 320 5.92 19.03 -2.92
C HIS A 320 5.26 18.89 -1.54
N SER A 321 5.87 19.46 -0.49
CA SER A 321 5.31 19.47 0.87
C SER A 321 4.03 20.28 0.95
N VAL A 322 4.07 21.52 0.46
CA VAL A 322 2.94 22.45 0.48
C VAL A 322 1.76 21.86 -0.29
N PHE A 323 2.00 21.27 -1.45
CA PHE A 323 0.96 20.64 -2.24
C PHE A 323 0.27 19.51 -1.47
N ASN A 324 1.04 18.57 -0.93
CA ASN A 324 0.51 17.37 -0.29
C ASN A 324 -0.09 17.62 1.11
N LEU A 325 0.47 18.55 1.88
CA LEU A 325 0.08 18.78 3.27
C LEU A 325 -0.91 19.93 3.45
N LEU A 326 -0.94 20.90 2.52
CA LEU A 326 -1.73 22.14 2.65
C LEU A 326 -2.68 22.35 1.47
N LEU A 327 -2.17 22.41 0.23
CA LEU A 327 -3.00 22.80 -0.92
C LEU A 327 -4.09 21.77 -1.22
N LEU A 328 -3.72 20.50 -1.42
CA LEU A 328 -4.67 19.45 -1.75
C LEU A 328 -5.67 19.19 -0.60
N PRO A 329 -5.25 19.04 0.68
CA PRO A 329 -6.18 18.97 1.80
C PRO A 329 -7.02 20.24 1.97
N GLY A 330 -6.48 21.42 1.70
CA GLY A 330 -7.16 22.71 1.80
C GLY A 330 -8.27 22.87 0.75
N ILE A 331 -7.98 22.54 -0.50
CA ILE A 331 -8.99 22.47 -1.57
C ILE A 331 -10.08 21.47 -1.17
N PHE A 332 -9.69 20.27 -0.73
CA PHE A 332 -10.67 19.26 -0.30
C PHE A 332 -11.50 19.73 0.90
N LEU A 333 -10.93 20.49 1.83
CA LEU A 333 -11.64 21.05 2.98
C LEU A 333 -12.73 22.03 2.54
N VAL A 334 -12.51 22.82 1.49
CA VAL A 334 -13.55 23.70 0.91
C VAL A 334 -14.73 22.86 0.40
N PHE A 335 -14.46 21.77 -0.34
CA PHE A 335 -15.51 20.86 -0.81
C PHE A 335 -16.18 20.09 0.33
N ALA A 336 -15.45 19.70 1.37
CA ALA A 336 -16.00 19.08 2.58
C ALA A 336 -16.87 20.05 3.37
N TYR A 337 -16.51 21.33 3.42
CA TYR A 337 -17.33 22.38 4.02
C TYR A 337 -18.61 22.60 3.21
N ALA A 338 -18.52 22.71 1.89
CA ALA A 338 -19.70 22.78 1.03
C ALA A 338 -20.61 21.54 1.21
N SER A 339 -20.01 20.34 1.33
CA SER A 339 -20.71 19.08 1.62
C SER A 339 -21.47 19.14 2.95
N GLN A 340 -20.82 19.65 4.01
CA GLN A 340 -21.45 19.85 5.31
C GLN A 340 -22.63 20.84 5.23
N VAL A 341 -22.45 21.97 4.53
CA VAL A 341 -23.49 23.01 4.39
C VAL A 341 -24.71 22.50 3.62
N LEU A 342 -24.50 21.78 2.51
CA LEU A 342 -25.58 21.26 1.67
C LEU A 342 -26.23 19.99 2.21
N GLY A 343 -25.47 19.16 2.93
CA GLY A 343 -25.97 17.95 3.57
C GLY A 343 -26.63 18.27 4.91
N ARG A 344 -25.81 18.61 5.91
CA ARG A 344 -26.28 18.99 7.26
C ARG A 344 -25.18 19.65 8.08
N LYS A 345 -25.43 20.88 8.53
CA LYS A 345 -24.48 21.68 9.33
C LYS A 345 -24.15 21.09 10.70
N ASP A 346 -25.08 20.35 11.31
CA ASP A 346 -24.89 19.75 12.64
C ASP A 346 -23.81 18.66 12.66
N VAL A 347 -23.53 18.02 11.53
CA VAL A 347 -22.47 17.01 11.47
C VAL A 347 -21.12 17.74 11.54
N PRO A 348 -20.21 17.40 12.47
CA PRO A 348 -18.95 18.13 12.61
C PRO A 348 -18.12 18.08 11.32
N LEU A 349 -17.60 19.22 10.86
CA LEU A 349 -16.79 19.34 9.64
C LEU A 349 -15.63 18.35 9.63
N LYS A 350 -14.98 18.15 10.78
CA LYS A 350 -13.90 17.17 10.93
C LYS A 350 -14.33 15.74 10.56
N LYS A 351 -15.55 15.34 10.92
CA LYS A 351 -16.10 14.02 10.58
C LYS A 351 -16.38 13.92 9.08
N VAL A 352 -16.98 14.95 8.48
CA VAL A 352 -17.22 15.04 7.03
C VAL A 352 -15.90 14.93 6.27
N PHE A 353 -14.91 15.73 6.65
CA PHE A 353 -13.58 15.74 6.05
C PHE A 353 -12.88 14.36 6.12
N ILE A 354 -12.84 13.75 7.32
CA ILE A 354 -12.22 12.43 7.52
C ILE A 354 -12.97 11.34 6.75
N ASN A 355 -14.31 11.34 6.77
CA ASN A 355 -15.07 10.29 6.10
C ASN A 355 -14.92 10.36 4.59
N PHE A 356 -15.03 11.56 4.01
CA PHE A 356 -14.92 11.71 2.57
C PHE A 356 -13.48 11.57 2.06
N SER A 357 -12.43 11.74 2.87
CA SER A 357 -11.06 11.49 2.41
C SER A 357 -10.83 10.03 1.94
N TYR A 358 -11.64 9.08 2.42
CA TYR A 358 -11.59 7.68 1.95
C TYR A 358 -12.07 7.51 0.50
N THR A 359 -12.79 8.49 -0.05
CA THR A 359 -13.14 8.51 -1.48
C THR A 359 -11.93 8.70 -2.38
N LEU A 360 -10.81 9.17 -1.84
CA LEU A 360 -9.55 9.30 -2.58
C LEU A 360 -8.80 7.97 -2.70
N VAL A 361 -9.17 6.95 -1.92
CA VAL A 361 -8.46 5.67 -1.91
C VAL A 361 -8.64 4.92 -3.25
N PRO A 362 -9.85 4.75 -3.81
CA PRO A 362 -10.01 4.14 -5.13
C PRO A 362 -9.36 4.96 -6.25
N LEU A 363 -9.63 6.27 -6.31
CA LEU A 363 -9.04 7.17 -7.29
C LEU A 363 -7.50 7.16 -7.24
N GLY A 364 -6.92 7.27 -6.05
CA GLY A 364 -5.47 7.25 -5.85
C GLY A 364 -4.85 5.91 -6.26
N LEU A 365 -5.46 4.77 -5.90
CA LEU A 365 -4.94 3.47 -6.33
C LEU A 365 -4.94 3.36 -7.87
N MET A 366 -6.03 3.80 -8.50
CA MET A 366 -6.14 3.79 -9.95
C MET A 366 -5.21 4.78 -10.63
N ALA A 367 -4.90 5.93 -10.01
CA ALA A 367 -3.87 6.84 -10.48
C ALA A 367 -2.47 6.19 -10.46
N TRP A 368 -2.15 5.41 -9.43
CA TRP A 368 -0.90 4.65 -9.37
C TRP A 368 -0.84 3.48 -10.36
N ILE A 369 -1.96 2.81 -10.62
CA ILE A 369 -2.06 1.79 -11.68
C ILE A 369 -1.88 2.45 -13.06
N ALA A 370 -2.53 3.60 -13.30
CA ALA A 370 -2.37 4.37 -14.53
C ALA A 370 -0.90 4.82 -14.73
N PHE A 371 -0.25 5.32 -13.68
CA PHE A 371 1.17 5.65 -13.70
C PHE A 371 2.04 4.44 -14.02
N SER A 372 1.66 3.26 -13.51
CA SER A 372 2.39 2.01 -13.72
C SER A 372 2.36 1.54 -15.18
N PHE A 373 1.33 1.85 -15.98
CA PHE A 373 1.35 1.58 -17.43
C PHE A 373 2.46 2.38 -18.13
N GLY A 374 2.67 3.64 -17.73
CA GLY A 374 3.76 4.50 -18.22
C GLY A 374 5.16 4.00 -17.89
N ILE A 375 5.28 3.11 -16.91
CA ILE A 375 6.54 2.42 -16.59
C ILE A 375 6.61 1.08 -17.30
N LEU A 376 5.55 0.29 -17.27
CA LEU A 376 5.54 -1.09 -17.76
C LEU A 376 5.78 -1.16 -19.27
N PHE A 377 5.01 -0.40 -20.06
CA PHE A 377 5.00 -0.53 -21.52
C PHE A 377 6.33 -0.09 -22.18
N PRO A 378 6.99 1.00 -21.73
CA PRO A 378 8.29 1.37 -22.29
C PRO A 378 9.45 0.51 -21.80
N ASN A 379 9.36 -0.10 -20.61
CA ASN A 379 10.52 -0.75 -19.97
C ASN A 379 10.48 -2.28 -19.95
N SER A 380 9.41 -2.93 -20.41
CA SER A 380 9.24 -4.39 -20.32
C SER A 380 10.38 -5.17 -20.99
N SER A 381 10.92 -4.69 -22.12
CA SER A 381 12.01 -5.36 -22.83
C SER A 381 13.33 -5.38 -22.03
N TYR A 382 13.56 -4.38 -21.16
CA TYR A 382 14.79 -4.34 -20.35
C TYR A 382 14.84 -5.45 -19.30
N VAL A 383 13.68 -5.99 -18.89
CA VAL A 383 13.62 -7.12 -17.96
C VAL A 383 14.41 -8.32 -18.50
N LEU A 384 14.31 -8.60 -19.81
CA LEU A 384 15.03 -9.70 -20.44
C LEU A 384 16.55 -9.48 -20.44
N HIS A 385 16.99 -8.23 -20.63
CA HIS A 385 18.40 -7.88 -20.55
C HIS A 385 18.93 -8.07 -19.12
N VAL A 386 18.31 -7.43 -18.14
CA VAL A 386 18.86 -7.41 -16.77
C VAL A 386 18.83 -8.79 -16.09
N ILE A 387 17.93 -9.69 -16.46
CA ILE A 387 17.93 -11.05 -15.90
C ILE A 387 19.11 -11.87 -16.45
N SER A 388 19.52 -11.62 -17.71
CA SER A 388 20.65 -12.33 -18.32
C SER A 388 22.01 -11.84 -17.80
N ASP A 389 22.12 -10.54 -17.48
CA ASP A 389 23.32 -9.93 -16.90
C ASP A 389 23.00 -9.07 -15.65
N PRO A 390 22.65 -9.69 -14.50
CA PRO A 390 22.17 -8.97 -13.33
C PRO A 390 23.23 -8.07 -12.68
N PHE A 391 24.51 -8.33 -12.92
CA PHE A 391 25.63 -7.57 -12.34
C PHE A 391 26.36 -6.69 -13.36
N ALA A 392 25.89 -6.62 -14.61
CA ALA A 392 26.57 -5.92 -15.71
C ALA A 392 28.04 -6.38 -15.88
N TRP A 393 28.31 -7.66 -15.68
CA TRP A 393 29.65 -8.26 -15.81
C TRP A 393 29.90 -8.84 -17.21
N GLY A 394 28.95 -8.67 -18.13
CA GLY A 394 28.98 -9.29 -19.46
C GLY A 394 28.49 -10.74 -19.45
N TRP A 395 27.71 -11.14 -18.43
CA TRP A 395 27.07 -12.45 -18.41
C TRP A 395 25.95 -12.54 -19.45
N ASP A 396 25.61 -13.77 -19.83
CA ASP A 396 24.45 -14.03 -20.67
C ASP A 396 23.74 -15.31 -20.24
N LEU A 397 23.21 -15.30 -19.01
CA LEU A 397 22.64 -16.48 -18.36
C LEU A 397 21.47 -17.09 -19.14
N LEU A 398 20.73 -16.28 -19.91
CA LEU A 398 19.53 -16.68 -20.65
C LEU A 398 19.62 -16.45 -22.17
N GLY A 399 20.76 -15.98 -22.70
CA GLY A 399 20.90 -15.64 -24.11
C GLY A 399 20.27 -14.29 -24.51
N THR A 400 19.81 -13.48 -23.54
CA THR A 400 19.05 -12.24 -23.76
C THR A 400 19.79 -10.97 -23.34
N ALA A 401 21.08 -11.04 -23.01
CA ALA A 401 21.85 -9.87 -22.55
C ALA A 401 21.94 -8.76 -23.61
N LYS A 402 21.82 -9.09 -24.90
CA LYS A 402 21.84 -8.11 -26.01
C LYS A 402 20.45 -7.81 -26.59
N PHE A 403 19.39 -8.19 -25.89
CA PHE A 403 18.03 -7.96 -26.38
C PHE A 403 17.76 -6.46 -26.53
N PRO A 404 17.38 -5.98 -27.73
CA PRO A 404 17.25 -4.55 -27.97
C PRO A 404 16.06 -3.97 -27.20
N TRP A 405 16.17 -2.69 -26.86
CA TRP A 405 15.04 -1.95 -26.32
C TRP A 405 13.90 -1.90 -27.35
N THR A 406 12.78 -2.52 -26.99
CA THR A 406 11.62 -2.72 -27.85
C THR A 406 10.37 -2.39 -27.04
N PRO A 407 9.93 -1.11 -27.05
CA PRO A 407 8.72 -0.70 -26.36
C PRO A 407 7.52 -1.51 -26.81
N PHE A 408 6.67 -1.88 -25.85
CA PHE A 408 5.51 -2.72 -26.11
C PHE A 408 4.22 -1.93 -25.85
N MET A 409 3.30 -1.90 -26.82
CA MET A 409 1.96 -1.31 -26.67
C MET A 409 1.92 0.17 -26.22
N THR A 410 2.98 0.95 -26.45
CA THR A 410 3.03 2.37 -26.05
C THR A 410 1.96 3.22 -26.75
N GLY A 411 1.59 2.89 -27.99
CA GLY A 411 0.54 3.60 -28.73
C GLY A 411 -0.86 3.50 -28.12
N VAL A 412 -1.15 2.44 -27.35
CA VAL A 412 -2.45 2.28 -26.66
C VAL A 412 -2.40 2.63 -25.17
N MET A 413 -1.23 3.00 -24.66
CA MET A 413 -0.99 3.37 -23.27
C MET A 413 -1.99 4.42 -22.73
N PRO A 414 -2.30 5.51 -23.46
CA PRO A 414 -3.24 6.53 -22.96
C PRO A 414 -4.64 5.96 -22.69
N TYR A 415 -5.11 5.00 -23.52
CA TYR A 415 -6.42 4.39 -23.32
C TYR A 415 -6.49 3.55 -22.04
N PHE A 416 -5.41 2.82 -21.71
CA PHE A 416 -5.31 2.10 -20.45
C PHE A 416 -5.28 3.05 -19.25
N GLN A 417 -4.54 4.16 -19.36
CA GLN A 417 -4.47 5.19 -18.33
C GLN A 417 -5.84 5.83 -18.09
N ILE A 418 -6.50 6.31 -19.14
CA ILE A 418 -7.84 6.90 -19.09
C ILE A 418 -8.85 5.90 -18.53
N GLY A 419 -8.91 4.69 -19.08
CA GLY A 419 -9.87 3.67 -18.64
C GLY A 419 -9.71 3.32 -17.15
N THR A 420 -8.46 3.25 -16.67
CA THR A 420 -8.16 3.00 -15.26
C THR A 420 -8.58 4.18 -14.37
N LEU A 421 -8.30 5.42 -14.78
CA LEU A 421 -8.72 6.62 -14.04
C LEU A 421 -10.24 6.75 -13.98
N LEU A 422 -10.95 6.46 -15.07
CA LEU A 422 -12.42 6.43 -15.11
C LEU A 422 -13.01 5.34 -14.21
N LEU A 423 -12.39 4.16 -14.17
CA LEU A 423 -12.76 3.11 -13.20
C LEU A 423 -12.54 3.59 -11.76
N GLY A 424 -11.43 4.29 -11.50
CA GLY A 424 -11.15 4.92 -10.21
C GLY A 424 -12.22 5.93 -9.81
N LEU A 425 -12.62 6.80 -10.72
CA LEU A 425 -13.72 7.74 -10.53
C LEU A 425 -15.02 7.00 -10.25
N ALA A 426 -15.41 6.01 -11.05
CA ALA A 426 -16.64 5.25 -10.84
C ALA A 426 -16.69 4.59 -9.45
N LEU A 427 -15.60 3.94 -9.02
CA LEU A 427 -15.48 3.34 -7.70
C LEU A 427 -15.53 4.38 -6.58
N SER A 428 -14.79 5.47 -6.72
CA SER A 428 -14.80 6.59 -5.76
C SER A 428 -16.17 7.24 -5.67
N LEU A 429 -16.91 7.32 -6.79
CA LEU A 429 -18.24 7.90 -6.81
C LEU A 429 -19.24 7.00 -6.06
N ASP A 430 -19.24 5.72 -6.39
CA ASP A 430 -20.12 4.73 -5.79
C ASP A 430 -19.87 4.56 -4.28
N ILE A 431 -18.61 4.43 -3.87
CA ILE A 431 -18.22 4.32 -2.46
C ILE A 431 -18.48 5.64 -1.73
N GLY A 432 -18.22 6.78 -2.38
CA GLY A 432 -18.46 8.10 -1.81
C GLY A 432 -19.92 8.35 -1.49
N PHE A 433 -20.84 7.94 -2.37
CA PHE A 433 -22.26 8.04 -2.07
C PHE A 433 -22.67 7.17 -0.88
N LYS A 434 -22.13 5.95 -0.78
CA LYS A 434 -22.36 5.07 0.38
C LYS A 434 -21.81 5.65 1.68
N ILE A 435 -20.62 6.24 1.66
CA ILE A 435 -20.04 6.98 2.80
C ILE A 435 -20.91 8.19 3.17
N SER A 436 -21.49 8.88 2.18
CA SER A 436 -22.41 9.99 2.42
C SER A 436 -23.65 9.54 3.20
N LYS A 437 -24.25 8.40 2.82
CA LYS A 437 -25.37 7.78 3.56
C LYS A 437 -25.03 7.37 5.00
N GLN A 438 -23.75 7.10 5.30
CA GLN A 438 -23.28 6.81 6.67
C GLN A 438 -23.01 8.09 7.48
N THR A 439 -22.71 9.18 6.78
CA THR A 439 -22.30 10.45 7.39
C THR A 439 -23.50 11.34 7.70
N PHE A 440 -24.50 11.36 6.81
CA PHE A 440 -25.75 12.12 6.96
C PHE A 440 -26.93 11.19 7.27
N GLN A 441 -27.90 11.68 8.06
CA GLN A 441 -28.98 10.84 8.58
C GLN A 441 -30.02 10.50 7.50
N ASN A 442 -30.37 11.47 6.66
CA ASN A 442 -31.42 11.34 5.66
C ASN A 442 -30.85 11.16 4.25
N ARG A 443 -31.62 10.48 3.38
CA ARG A 443 -31.19 10.22 1.99
C ARG A 443 -31.02 11.50 1.18
N GLU A 444 -31.90 12.48 1.34
CA GLU A 444 -31.81 13.77 0.63
C GLU A 444 -30.58 14.57 1.05
N GLU A 445 -30.32 14.65 2.37
CA GLU A 445 -29.10 15.25 2.93
C GLU A 445 -27.86 14.54 2.39
N ALA A 446 -27.88 13.21 2.33
CA ALA A 446 -26.77 12.43 1.78
C ALA A 446 -26.53 12.70 0.29
N VAL A 447 -27.58 12.88 -0.53
CA VAL A 447 -27.43 13.24 -1.95
C VAL A 447 -26.86 14.66 -2.10
N ARG A 448 -27.45 15.64 -1.41
CA ARG A 448 -27.03 17.06 -1.48
C ARG A 448 -25.62 17.24 -0.95
N GLY A 449 -25.31 16.65 0.19
CA GLY A 449 -23.98 16.68 0.79
C GLY A 449 -22.93 15.93 -0.04
N TYR A 450 -23.33 14.96 -0.85
CA TYR A 450 -22.39 14.21 -1.69
C TYR A 450 -21.96 14.98 -2.95
N TYR A 451 -22.81 15.85 -3.49
CA TYR A 451 -22.56 16.54 -4.76
C TYR A 451 -21.22 17.30 -4.82
N PRO A 452 -20.83 18.12 -3.81
CA PRO A 452 -19.52 18.79 -3.83
C PRO A 452 -18.34 17.81 -3.91
N ILE A 453 -18.42 16.67 -3.22
CA ILE A 453 -17.36 15.66 -3.24
C ILE A 453 -17.30 14.98 -4.60
N ALA A 454 -18.43 14.69 -5.23
CA ALA A 454 -18.47 14.15 -6.59
C ALA A 454 -17.85 15.10 -7.62
N VAL A 455 -18.10 16.41 -7.49
CA VAL A 455 -17.47 17.45 -8.32
C VAL A 455 -15.95 17.45 -8.12
N PHE A 456 -15.47 17.44 -6.87
CA PHE A 456 -14.04 17.35 -6.59
C PHE A 456 -13.39 16.12 -7.23
N LEU A 457 -13.99 14.93 -7.06
CA LEU A 457 -13.46 13.68 -7.61
C LEU A 457 -13.41 13.71 -9.14
N THR A 458 -14.45 14.25 -9.77
CA THR A 458 -14.52 14.40 -11.22
C THR A 458 -13.45 15.37 -11.72
N ALA A 459 -13.32 16.54 -11.09
CA ALA A 459 -12.30 17.53 -11.43
C ALA A 459 -10.88 16.98 -11.25
N ALA A 460 -10.62 16.27 -10.15
CA ALA A 460 -9.33 15.62 -9.89
C ALA A 460 -9.02 14.54 -10.94
N THR A 461 -10.03 13.76 -11.35
CA THR A 461 -9.87 12.74 -12.40
C THR A 461 -9.59 13.36 -13.76
N MET A 462 -10.33 14.43 -14.13
CA MET A 462 -10.09 15.15 -15.38
C MET A 462 -8.70 15.78 -15.40
N PHE A 463 -8.26 16.35 -14.27
CA PHE A 463 -6.89 16.84 -14.11
C PHE A 463 -5.85 15.73 -14.30
N LEU A 464 -6.04 14.55 -13.71
CA LEU A 464 -5.12 13.42 -13.88
C LEU A 464 -5.11 12.88 -15.31
N ILE A 465 -6.27 12.83 -15.99
CA ILE A 465 -6.36 12.44 -17.40
C ILE A 465 -5.57 13.42 -18.25
N TRP A 466 -5.86 14.72 -18.13
CA TRP A 466 -5.12 15.78 -18.82
C TRP A 466 -3.61 15.68 -18.56
N LEU A 467 -3.23 15.53 -17.30
CA LEU A 467 -1.84 15.38 -16.91
C LEU A 467 -1.17 14.20 -17.62
N PHE A 468 -1.85 13.06 -17.74
CA PHE A 468 -1.27 11.82 -18.26
C PHE A 468 -1.24 11.77 -19.79
N THR A 469 -2.18 12.44 -20.46
CA THR A 469 -2.36 12.32 -21.91
C THR A 469 -2.05 13.57 -22.71
N GLY A 470 -1.85 14.72 -22.06
CA GLY A 470 -1.64 16.01 -22.71
C GLY A 470 -2.93 16.79 -22.93
#